data_AF-A0A7V9KKL5-F1
#
_entry.id   AF-A0A7V9KKL5-F1
#
_cell.length_a   1.000
_cell.length_b   1.000
_cell.length_c   1.000
_cell.angle_alpha   90.00
_cell.angle_beta   90.00
_cell.angle_gamma   90.00
#
_symmetry.space_group_name_H-M   'P 1'
#
loop_
_entity.id
_entity.type
_entity.pdbx_description
1 polymer ?
#
loop_
_entity_poly.entity_id
_entity_poly.type
_entity_poly.pdbx_seq_one_letter_code
_entity_poly.pdbx_strand_id
1 'polypeptide(L)'
;MPTARSILADDLWCVLEVCADPATQRWSPALILCTDDEDRVAAELARWVTDVPQFDVRLSGYTRDTLSRAADAPEALCHLADLTGVGPS
;
A
#
# COMPACT_ATOMS: atom_id res chain seq x y z
N MET A 1 -7.22 8.78 0.63
CA MET A 1 -6.90 7.87 -0.49
C MET A 1 -8.11 7.01 -0.84
N PRO A 2 -8.63 7.08 -2.08
CA PRO A 2 -9.81 6.30 -2.49
C PRO A 2 -9.64 4.78 -2.35
N THR A 3 -8.43 4.25 -2.56
CA THR A 3 -8.18 2.80 -2.44
C THR A 3 -8.18 2.31 -1.01
N ALA A 4 -7.51 3.02 -0.08
CA ALA A 4 -7.54 2.67 1.35
C ALA A 4 -8.98 2.67 1.87
N ARG A 5 -9.77 3.69 1.50
CA ARG A 5 -11.19 3.74 1.84
C ARG A 5 -11.97 2.52 1.35
N SER A 6 -11.74 2.09 0.11
CA SER A 6 -12.46 0.94 -0.45
C SER A 6 -12.05 -0.36 0.24
N ILE A 7 -10.76 -0.58 0.49
CA ILE A 7 -10.26 -1.76 1.24
C ILE A 7 -10.91 -1.83 2.62
N LEU A 8 -10.93 -0.71 3.35
CA LEU A 8 -11.52 -0.66 4.69
C LEU A 8 -13.04 -0.82 4.67
N ALA A 9 -13.72 -0.31 3.64
CA ALA A 9 -15.17 -0.47 3.46
C ALA A 9 -15.57 -1.94 3.22
N ASP A 10 -14.67 -2.74 2.64
CA ASP A 10 -14.84 -4.18 2.42
C ASP A 10 -14.46 -5.04 3.64
N ASP A 11 -14.27 -4.41 4.82
CA ASP A 11 -13.82 -5.05 6.08
C ASP A 11 -12.49 -5.81 5.94
N LEU A 12 -11.59 -5.30 5.09
CA LEU A 12 -10.25 -5.85 4.90
C LEU A 12 -9.21 -5.07 5.71
N TRP A 13 -8.05 -5.67 5.91
CA TRP A 13 -6.85 -4.98 6.35
C TRP A 13 -6.11 -4.37 5.17
N CYS A 14 -5.64 -3.14 5.36
CA CYS A 14 -4.67 -2.53 4.48
C CYS A 14 -3.28 -3.14 4.76
N VAL A 15 -2.62 -3.65 3.72
CA VAL A 15 -1.25 -4.16 3.82
C VAL A 15 -0.38 -3.42 2.83
N LEU A 16 0.75 -2.91 3.32
CA LEU A 16 1.81 -2.36 2.49
C LEU A 16 2.71 -3.50 2.05
N GLU A 17 2.83 -3.65 0.74
CA GLU A 17 3.74 -4.59 0.10
C GLU A 17 4.84 -3.83 -0.62
N VAL A 18 6.07 -4.33 -0.52
CA VAL A 18 7.22 -3.82 -1.26
C VAL A 18 7.55 -4.73 -2.43
N CYS A 19 7.98 -4.14 -3.54
CA CYS A 19 8.49 -4.90 -4.67
C CYS A 19 9.90 -5.40 -4.34
N ALA A 20 10.01 -6.69 -4.03
CA ALA A 20 11.27 -7.35 -3.74
C ALA A 20 12.09 -7.61 -5.01
N ASP A 21 11.41 -7.78 -6.15
CA ASP A 21 12.04 -7.95 -7.46
C ASP A 21 11.15 -7.30 -8.55
N PRO A 22 11.58 -6.15 -9.10
CA PRO A 22 10.85 -5.46 -10.16
C PRO A 22 10.74 -6.26 -11.45
N ALA A 23 11.71 -7.12 -11.77
CA ALA A 23 11.73 -7.89 -13.02
C ALA A 23 10.67 -8.99 -13.02
N THR A 24 10.44 -9.62 -11.87
CA THR A 24 9.42 -10.66 -11.70
C THR A 24 8.12 -10.15 -11.11
N GLN A 25 8.04 -8.85 -10.79
CA GLN A 25 6.92 -8.25 -10.05
C GLN A 25 6.61 -9.04 -8.77
N ARG A 26 7.67 -9.43 -8.05
CA ARG A 26 7.52 -10.17 -6.81
C ARG A 26 7.31 -9.18 -5.67
N TRP A 27 6.11 -9.19 -5.13
CA TRP A 27 5.72 -8.37 -3.99
C TRP A 27 5.85 -9.15 -2.69
N SER A 28 6.17 -8.47 -1.60
CA SER A 28 6.24 -9.08 -0.28
C SER A 28 5.64 -8.16 0.78
N PRO A 29 4.80 -8.69 1.68
CA PRO A 29 4.18 -7.90 2.73
C PRO A 29 5.25 -7.36 3.68
N ALA A 30 5.24 -6.05 3.88
CA ALA A 30 6.19 -5.34 4.70
C ALA A 30 5.56 -4.80 5.99
N LEU A 31 4.31 -4.32 5.91
CA LEU A 31 3.58 -3.81 7.07
C LEU A 31 2.08 -4.09 6.94
N ILE A 32 1.50 -4.67 7.99
CA ILE A 32 0.05 -4.83 8.14
C ILE A 32 -0.48 -3.64 8.94
N LEU A 33 -1.43 -2.91 8.37
CA LEU A 33 -2.06 -1.76 9.00
C LEU A 33 -3.39 -2.21 9.61
N CYS A 34 -3.32 -2.62 10.88
CA CYS A 34 -4.49 -3.00 11.67
C CYS A 34 -5.26 -1.75 12.16
N THR A 35 -5.86 -1.00 11.23
CA THR A 35 -6.61 0.20 11.54
C THR A 35 -7.78 0.39 10.58
N ASP A 36 -8.87 1.00 11.06
CA ASP A 36 -10.00 1.45 10.25
C ASP A 36 -9.88 2.93 9.86
N ASP A 37 -8.75 3.56 10.22
CA ASP A 37 -8.48 4.98 9.99
C ASP A 37 -7.74 5.18 8.67
N GLU A 38 -8.45 5.73 7.68
CA GLU A 38 -7.92 6.04 6.35
C GLU A 38 -6.74 7.02 6.42
N ASP A 39 -6.77 7.99 7.33
CA ASP A 39 -5.72 9.00 7.46
C ASP A 39 -4.45 8.37 8.05
N ARG A 40 -4.61 7.42 8.97
CA ARG A 40 -3.49 6.63 9.48
C ARG A 40 -2.84 5.77 8.39
N VAL A 41 -3.64 5.16 7.51
CA VAL A 41 -3.11 4.40 6.37
C VAL A 41 -2.33 5.32 5.43
N ALA A 42 -2.86 6.50 5.12
CA ALA A 42 -2.19 7.48 4.28
C ALA A 42 -0.87 7.98 4.90
N ALA A 43 -0.86 8.25 6.21
CA ALA A 43 0.34 8.70 6.92
C ALA A 43 1.45 7.63 6.91
N GLU A 44 1.10 6.36 7.14
CA GLU A 44 2.06 5.26 7.11
C GLU A 44 2.63 5.01 5.71
N LEU A 45 1.79 5.07 4.68
CA LEU A 45 2.24 4.99 3.29
C LEU A 45 3.20 6.14 2.95
N ALA A 46 2.85 7.38 3.31
CA ALA A 46 3.69 8.55 3.06
C ALA A 46 5.05 8.42 3.77
N ARG A 47 5.06 7.91 5.00
CA ARG A 47 6.29 7.61 5.75
C ARG A 47 7.13 6.58 5.04
N TRP A 48 6.56 5.45 4.60
CA TRP A 48 7.29 4.41 3.89
C TRP A 48 7.91 4.91 2.59
N VAL A 49 7.17 5.64 1.78
CA VAL A 49 7.71 6.21 0.54
C VAL A 49 8.87 7.18 0.81
N THR A 50 8.80 7.93 1.91
CA THR A 50 9.86 8.87 2.30
C THR A 50 11.10 8.15 2.86
N ASP A 51 10.90 7.14 3.71
CA ASP A 51 11.97 6.48 4.46
C ASP A 51 12.67 5.38 3.64
N VAL A 52 11.99 4.76 2.68
CA VAL A 52 12.54 3.69 1.83
C VAL A 52 12.29 3.93 0.33
N PRO A 53 12.84 5.01 -0.25
CA PRO A 53 12.58 5.41 -1.63
C PRO A 53 13.20 4.49 -2.69
N GLN A 54 13.93 3.45 -2.31
CA GLN A 54 14.52 2.48 -3.22
C GLN A 54 13.56 1.34 -3.62
N PHE A 55 12.38 1.24 -3.00
CA PHE A 55 11.40 0.19 -3.26
C PHE A 55 10.10 0.76 -3.78
N ASP A 56 9.54 0.15 -4.83
CA ASP A 56 8.14 0.36 -5.18
C ASP A 56 7.26 -0.20 -4.06
N VAL A 57 6.23 0.57 -3.67
CA VAL A 57 5.28 0.19 -2.62
C VAL A 57 3.89 0.13 -3.22
N ARG A 58 3.11 -0.88 -2.82
CA ARG A 58 1.67 -0.93 -3.11
C ARG A 58 0.87 -1.15 -1.85
N LEU A 59 -0.37 -0.68 -1.88
CA LEU A 59 -1.39 -0.96 -0.87
C LEU A 59 -2.34 -2.02 -1.42
N SER A 60 -2.50 -3.11 -0.68
CA SER A 60 -3.37 -4.24 -1.04
C SER A 60 -4.27 -4.62 0.13
N GLY A 61 -5.46 -5.17 -0.19
CA GLY A 61 -6.45 -5.62 0.79
C GLY A 61 -6.24 -7.07 1.19
N TYR A 62 -6.24 -7.33 2.50
CA TYR A 62 -6.08 -8.67 3.08
C TYR A 62 -7.25 -9.00 4.00
N THR A 63 -7.70 -10.25 3.98
CA THR A 63 -8.74 -10.72 4.90
C THR A 63 -8.26 -10.64 6.34
N ARG A 64 -9.17 -10.25 7.25
CA ARG A 64 -8.84 -10.09 8.68
C ARG A 64 -8.52 -11.42 9.36
N ASP A 65 -9.21 -12.48 8.96
CA ASP A 65 -9.13 -13.79 9.62
C ASP A 65 -7.95 -14.62 9.16
N THR A 66 -7.66 -14.62 7.86
CA THR A 66 -6.65 -15.51 7.26
C THR A 66 -5.39 -14.79 6.81
N LEU A 67 -5.32 -13.45 6.94
CA LEU A 67 -4.24 -12.62 6.43
C LEU A 67 -3.81 -13.04 5.01
N SER A 68 -4.82 -13.33 4.19
CA SER A 68 -4.63 -13.71 2.79
C SER A 68 -5.06 -12.55 1.92
N ARG A 69 -4.32 -12.29 0.84
CA ARG A 69 -4.67 -11.23 -0.11
C ARG A 69 -6.05 -11.54 -0.70
N ALA A 70 -6.97 -10.59 -0.60
CA ALA A 70 -8.28 -10.72 -1.19
C ALA A 70 -8.15 -10.55 -2.71
N ALA A 71 -8.63 -11.53 -3.48
CA ALA A 71 -8.44 -11.59 -4.93
C ALA A 71 -9.09 -10.40 -5.66
N ASP A 72 -10.22 -9.91 -5.13
CA ASP A 72 -11.00 -8.82 -5.72
C ASP A 72 -10.79 -7.48 -5.02
N ALA A 73 -9.86 -7.40 -4.07
CA ALA A 73 -9.61 -6.16 -3.37
C ALA A 73 -8.93 -5.12 -4.28
N PRO A 74 -9.34 -3.85 -4.20
CA PRO A 74 -8.71 -2.80 -4.98
C PRO A 74 -7.26 -2.61 -4.52
N GLU A 75 -6.39 -2.30 -5.48
CA GLU A 75 -4.97 -2.08 -5.26
C GLU A 75 -4.56 -0.68 -5.67
N ALA A 76 -3.73 -0.05 -4.86
CA ALA A 76 -3.11 1.22 -5.21
C ALA A 76 -1.61 1.00 -5.27
N LEU A 77 -1.07 1.05 -6.49
CA LEU A 77 0.36 1.08 -6.68
C LEU A 77 0.82 2.52 -6.49
N CYS A 78 1.71 2.72 -5.53
CA CYS A 78 2.24 4.03 -5.20
C CYS A 78 3.64 4.10 -5.78
N HIS A 79 3.75 4.55 -7.03
CA HIS A 79 5.04 4.80 -7.63
C HIS A 79 5.68 6.02 -6.97
N LEU A 80 6.96 5.89 -6.62
CA LEU A 80 7.79 7.01 -6.13
C LEU A 80 7.82 8.20 -7.09
N ALA A 81 7.64 7.98 -8.40
CA ALA A 81 7.57 9.04 -9.39
C ALA A 81 6.32 9.93 -9.23
N ASP A 82 5.20 9.39 -8.74
CA ASP A 82 3.97 10.16 -8.53
C ASP A 82 4.01 11.02 -7.26
N LEU A 83 4.87 10.66 -6.29
CA LEU A 83 5.07 11.41 -5.04
C LEU A 83 6.26 12.38 -5.12
N THR A 84 7.24 12.10 -5.97
CA THR A 84 8.30 13.04 -6.35
C THR A 84 7.89 13.98 -7.49
N GLY A 85 6.59 14.05 -7.81
CA GLY A 85 5.96 15.11 -8.61
C GLY A 85 6.18 16.55 -8.11
N VAL A 86 7.11 16.76 -7.18
CA VAL A 86 7.97 17.95 -7.13
C VAL A 86 9.05 17.82 -8.23
N GLY A 87 8.63 17.86 -9.48
CA GLY A 87 9.49 18.39 -10.54
C GLY A 87 9.47 19.93 -10.41
N PRO A 88 10.61 20.63 -10.46
CA PRO A 88 10.60 22.09 -10.44
C PRO A 88 9.90 22.60 -11.71
N SER A 89 8.77 23.26 -11.55
CA SER A 89 8.17 24.14 -12.56
C SER A 89 7.44 25.28 -11.86
#